data_AF-A0A2D8HYB9-F1
#
_entry.id   AF-A0A2D8HYB9-F1
#
_cell.length_a   1.000
_cell.length_b   1.000
_cell.length_c   1.000
_cell.angle_alpha   90.00
_cell.angle_beta   90.00
_cell.angle_gamma   90.00
#
_symmetry.space_group_name_H-M   'P 1'
#
loop_
_entity.id
_entity.type
_entity.pdbx_description
1 polymer ?
#
loop_
_entity_poly.entity_id
_entity_poly.type
_entity_poly.pdbx_seq_one_letter_code
_entity_poly.pdbx_strand_id
1 'polypeptide(L)'
;LLNTAGGATWVSLHHGGGVGMGYSQHAGVVIVADGTEEADKRLSRVLWNDPGTGVMRHADAGYDIAKNCAREQGLDLPMLDTK
;
A
#
# COMPACT_ATOMS: atom_id res chain seq x y z
N LEU A 1 -3.66 -5.89 5.66
CA LEU A 1 -2.91 -7.16 5.72
C LEU A 1 -1.46 -6.97 5.29
N LEU A 2 -1.18 -6.48 4.06
CA LEU A 2 0.18 -6.35 3.55
C LEU A 2 1.11 -5.47 4.43
N ASN A 3 0.61 -4.37 5.01
CA ASN A 3 1.40 -3.55 5.94
C ASN A 3 1.80 -4.28 7.23
N THR A 4 0.95 -5.17 7.73
CA THR A 4 1.29 -6.06 8.86
C THR A 4 2.42 -7.00 8.46
N ALA A 5 2.34 -7.62 7.28
CA ALA A 5 3.40 -8.48 6.75
C ALA A 5 4.70 -7.72 6.43
N GLY A 6 4.61 -6.45 6.04
CA GLY A 6 5.76 -5.59 5.75
C GLY A 6 6.54 -5.16 7.00
N GLY A 7 5.88 -5.16 8.17
CA GLY A 7 6.47 -4.78 9.45
C GLY A 7 6.13 -3.37 9.91
N ALA A 8 4.94 -2.85 9.58
CA ALA A 8 4.43 -1.62 10.17
C ALA A 8 4.39 -1.73 11.71
N THR A 9 4.59 -0.61 12.41
CA THR A 9 4.58 -0.59 13.88
C THR A 9 3.17 -0.83 14.43
N TRP A 10 2.15 -0.25 13.79
CA TRP A 10 0.76 -0.66 13.98
C TRP A 10 -0.06 -0.48 12.72
N VAL A 11 -1.14 -1.25 12.65
CA VAL A 11 -2.10 -1.27 11.55
C VAL A 11 -3.49 -1.25 12.14
N SER A 12 -4.42 -0.56 11.49
CA SER A 12 -5.82 -0.51 11.89
C SER A 12 -6.74 -0.84 10.71
N LEU A 13 -7.89 -1.44 11.01
CA LEU A 13 -8.99 -1.65 10.07
C LEU A 13 -10.26 -1.09 10.68
N HIS A 14 -10.83 -0.08 10.03
CA HIS A 14 -11.97 0.67 10.53
C HIS A 14 -13.15 0.56 9.57
N HIS A 15 -14.35 0.66 10.13
CA HIS A 15 -15.60 0.69 9.38
C HIS A 15 -16.31 2.04 9.56
N GLY A 16 -16.85 2.59 8.47
CA GLY A 16 -17.74 3.75 8.47
C GLY A 16 -17.11 5.10 8.84
N GLY A 17 -15.78 5.21 8.90
CA GLY A 17 -15.13 6.51 9.07
C GLY A 17 -15.51 7.47 7.93
N GLY A 18 -15.77 8.74 8.28
CA GLY A 18 -16.21 9.79 7.38
C GLY A 18 -17.70 9.73 7.00
N VAL A 19 -18.15 8.61 6.45
CA VAL A 19 -19.47 8.48 5.78
C VAL A 19 -20.52 7.69 6.57
N GLY A 20 -20.20 7.25 7.79
CA GLY A 20 -21.13 6.53 8.66
C GLY A 20 -21.18 5.02 8.43
N MET A 21 -21.88 4.32 9.33
CA MET A 21 -22.00 2.85 9.32
C MET A 21 -22.62 2.34 8.02
N GLY A 22 -22.01 1.32 7.43
CA GLY A 22 -22.46 0.66 6.20
C GLY A 22 -21.80 1.16 4.91
N TYR A 23 -21.10 2.32 4.91
CA TYR A 23 -20.72 2.99 3.66
C TYR A 23 -19.21 3.01 3.35
N SER A 24 -18.35 2.68 4.30
CA SER A 24 -16.90 2.61 4.05
C SER A 24 -16.19 1.51 4.83
N GLN A 25 -15.13 0.97 4.23
CA GLN A 25 -14.12 0.15 4.88
C GLN A 25 -12.76 0.72 4.48
N HIS A 26 -11.88 0.93 5.45
CA HIS A 26 -10.55 1.49 5.21
C HIS A 26 -9.53 0.97 6.22
N ALA A 27 -8.26 1.10 5.85
CA ALA A 27 -7.12 0.67 6.64
C ALA A 27 -6.22 1.85 6.95
N GLY A 28 -5.66 1.87 8.16
CA GLY A 28 -4.61 2.80 8.57
C GLY A 28 -3.29 2.08 8.82
N VAL A 29 -2.19 2.78 8.62
CA VAL A 29 -0.83 2.27 8.87
C VAL A 29 0.01 3.34 9.53
N VAL A 30 0.85 2.94 10.48
CA VAL A 30 1.94 3.77 11.00
C VAL A 30 3.20 2.93 11.16
N ILE A 31 4.34 3.51 10.83
CA ILE A 31 5.66 2.93 10.99
C ILE A 31 6.60 3.93 11.66
N VAL A 32 7.35 3.48 12.67
CA VAL A 32 8.29 4.29 13.42
C VAL A 32 9.70 4.16 12.82
N ALA A 33 10.32 5.31 12.55
CA ALA A 33 11.74 5.40 12.21
C ALA A 33 12.54 5.72 13.49
N ASP A 34 12.96 4.67 14.20
CA ASP A 34 13.69 4.79 15.49
C ASP A 34 15.22 4.86 15.34
N GLY A 35 15.72 4.88 14.10
CA GLY A 35 17.15 4.93 13.78
C GLY A 35 17.86 3.58 13.73
N THR A 36 17.15 2.46 13.96
CA THR A 36 17.72 1.11 13.86
C THR A 36 17.78 0.59 12.43
N GLU A 37 18.72 -0.32 12.13
CA GLU A 37 18.78 -1.02 10.84
C GLU A 37 17.54 -1.88 10.59
N GLU A 38 16.95 -2.42 11.66
CA GLU A 38 15.70 -3.18 11.59
C GLU A 38 14.51 -2.30 11.19
N ALA A 39 14.46 -1.05 11.66
CA ALA A 39 13.47 -0.09 11.19
C ALA A 39 13.68 0.28 9.72
N ASP A 40 14.92 0.50 9.27
CA ASP A 40 15.22 0.80 7.86
C ASP A 40 14.71 -0.30 6.91
N LYS A 41 14.94 -1.58 7.25
CA LYS A 41 14.40 -2.73 6.50
C LYS A 41 12.86 -2.77 6.48
N ARG A 42 12.20 -2.37 7.56
CA ARG A 42 10.73 -2.31 7.62
C ARG A 42 10.18 -1.13 6.83
N LEU A 43 10.82 0.04 6.94
CA LEU A 43 10.48 1.27 6.23
C LEU A 43 10.52 1.07 4.73
N SER A 44 11.61 0.52 4.21
CA SER A 44 11.76 0.23 2.78
C SER A 44 10.63 -0.64 2.23
N ARG A 45 10.19 -1.67 2.96
CA ARG A 45 9.06 -2.51 2.53
C ARG A 45 7.70 -1.81 2.69
N VAL A 46 7.43 -1.22 3.84
CA VAL A 46 6.10 -0.65 4.14
C VAL A 46 5.84 0.57 3.27
N LEU A 47 6.82 1.46 3.11
CA LEU A 47 6.66 2.68 2.30
C LEU A 47 6.72 2.42 0.80
N TRP A 48 7.18 1.23 0.37
CA TRP A 48 7.00 0.75 -1.00
C TRP A 48 5.61 0.14 -1.21
N ASN A 49 5.25 -0.80 -0.33
CA ASN A 49 4.04 -1.60 -0.48
C ASN A 49 2.75 -0.79 -0.29
N ASP A 50 2.69 0.10 0.69
CA ASP A 50 1.46 0.84 1.02
C ASP A 50 0.96 1.70 -0.17
N PRO A 51 1.75 2.67 -0.69
CA PRO A 51 1.36 3.40 -1.90
C PRO A 51 1.31 2.48 -3.14
N GLY A 52 2.17 1.45 -3.21
CA GLY A 52 2.14 0.45 -4.28
C GLY A 52 0.79 -0.24 -4.44
N THR A 53 0.08 -0.53 -3.33
CA THR A 53 -1.29 -1.08 -3.40
C THR A 53 -2.30 -0.08 -3.95
N GLY A 54 -2.09 1.22 -3.73
CA GLY A 54 -2.88 2.28 -4.34
C GLY A 54 -2.72 2.30 -5.87
N VAL A 55 -1.48 2.23 -6.36
CA VAL A 55 -1.18 2.12 -7.80
C VAL A 55 -1.78 0.83 -8.37
N MET A 56 -1.53 -0.32 -7.75
CA MET A 56 -2.10 -1.62 -8.11
C MET A 56 -3.62 -1.53 -8.28
N ARG A 57 -4.33 -0.99 -7.28
CA ARG A 57 -5.80 -0.90 -7.27
C ARG A 57 -6.36 0.00 -8.38
N HIS A 58 -5.63 1.04 -8.79
CA HIS A 58 -6.07 1.90 -9.89
C HIS A 58 -5.68 1.33 -11.24
N ALA A 59 -4.52 0.67 -11.35
CA ALA A 59 -4.11 -0.02 -12.56
C ALA A 59 -5.08 -1.16 -12.92
N ASP A 60 -5.47 -1.96 -11.92
CA ASP A 60 -6.49 -3.02 -12.04
C ASP A 60 -7.85 -2.47 -12.48
N ALA A 61 -8.25 -1.31 -11.94
CA ALA A 61 -9.47 -0.61 -12.36
C ALA A 61 -9.38 0.01 -13.79
N GLY A 62 -8.24 -0.15 -14.48
CA GLY A 62 -8.07 0.22 -15.88
C GLY A 62 -7.44 1.59 -16.13
N TYR A 63 -7.02 2.33 -15.10
CA TYR A 63 -6.47 3.69 -15.25
C TYR A 63 -5.07 3.67 -15.86
N ASP A 64 -4.89 4.27 -17.03
CA ASP A 64 -3.61 4.24 -17.75
C ASP A 64 -2.50 4.99 -17.02
N ILE A 65 -2.81 6.07 -16.31
CA ILE A 65 -1.84 6.77 -15.46
C ILE A 65 -1.25 5.86 -14.38
N ALA A 66 -2.05 4.93 -13.83
CA ALA A 66 -1.61 4.00 -12.81
C ALA A 66 -0.84 2.83 -13.42
N LYS A 67 -1.24 2.33 -14.60
CA LYS A 67 -0.46 1.33 -15.35
C LYS A 67 0.92 1.88 -15.74
N ASN A 68 1.01 3.14 -16.14
CA ASN A 68 2.27 3.80 -16.47
C ASN A 68 3.15 3.94 -15.22
N CYS A 69 2.59 4.41 -14.11
CA CYS A 69 3.31 4.45 -12.84
C CYS A 69 3.80 3.05 -12.41
N ALA A 70 2.99 2.00 -12.56
CA ALA A 70 3.38 0.63 -12.26
C ALA A 70 4.58 0.16 -13.10
N ARG A 71 4.63 0.50 -14.40
CA ARG A 71 5.79 0.21 -15.27
C ARG A 71 7.02 1.03 -14.87
N GLU A 72 6.86 2.33 -14.70
CA GLU A 72 7.95 3.25 -14.33
C GLU A 72 8.62 2.85 -13.01
N GLN A 73 7.84 2.39 -12.04
CA GLN A 73 8.31 1.97 -10.72
C GLN A 73 8.63 0.46 -10.66
N GLY A 74 8.42 -0.31 -11.73
CA GLY A 74 8.70 -1.75 -11.74
C GLY A 74 7.86 -2.57 -10.76
N LEU A 75 6.58 -2.23 -10.59
CA LEU A 75 5.65 -3.04 -9.78
C LEU A 75 5.35 -4.37 -10.46
N ASP A 76 5.39 -5.45 -9.69
CA ASP A 76 5.01 -6.79 -10.14
C ASP A 76 3.48 -6.95 -10.06
N LEU A 77 2.80 -6.74 -11.20
CA LEU A 77 1.35 -6.85 -11.33
C LEU A 77 1.02 -8.00 -12.29
N PRO A 78 0.80 -9.24 -11.82
CA PRO A 78 0.82 -10.44 -12.67
C PRO A 78 -0.15 -10.48 -13.85
N MET A 79 -1.24 -9.71 -13.78
CA MET A 79 -2.25 -9.62 -14.85
C MET A 79 -1.98 -8.49 -15.85
N LEU A 80 -0.95 -7.68 -15.63
CA LEU A 80 -0.51 -6.59 -16.49
C LEU A 80 0.90 -6.90 -17.00
N ASP A 81 1.15 -6.58 -18.25
CA ASP A 81 2.51 -6.60 -18.78
C ASP A 81 3.25 -5.33 -18.29
N THR A 82 3.87 -5.46 -17.11
CA THR A 82 4.63 -4.38 -16.45
C THR A 82 6.15 -4.54 -16.57
N LYS A 83 6.64 -5.55 -17.29
CA LYS A 83 8.06 -5.79 -17.55
C LYS A 83 8.47 -5.47 -18.98
#